data_AF-A0A4R1KZA9-F1
#
_entry.id   AF-A0A4R1KZA9-F1
#
_cell.length_a   1.000
_cell.length_b   1.000
_cell.length_c   1.000
_cell.angle_alpha   90.00
_cell.angle_beta   90.00
_cell.angle_gamma   90.00
#
_symmetry.space_group_name_H-M   'P 1'
#
loop_
_entity.id
_entity.type
_entity.pdbx_description
1 polymer ?
#
loop_
_entity_poly.entity_id
_entity_poly.type
_entity_poly.pdbx_seq_one_letter_code
_entity_poly.pdbx_strand_id
1 'polypeptide(L)'
;MNKPVKNETLIVITNGLLRLTGNIVKVLSYPFHFIFPKKRFTIPEFSPAKAHPQNSQKINRTIWQTNYSNRVTLPIYCNYLVNRLLSRDYDYRYVSTEAREEYIKTHADERTFNAYSKLTDGAAQADFWRIFTLYNEGGIYMDIDGHLVWNLDNIIHENDSEVLITRRQLYTNFFMASEKGNIFLKDTLDIIINNIEQRKIEGGVFSLTGPTCLNQALEGKTVNTRRDKITCAQGTFSNEYFQYMDKKMGKWNHAKNENLLK
;
A
#
# COMPACT_ATOMS: atom_id res chain seq x y z
N MET A 1 -2.44 -20.15 -5.25
CA MET A 1 -3.54 -20.65 -6.10
C MET A 1 -4.47 -19.49 -6.43
N ASN A 2 -4.80 -19.26 -7.70
CA ASN A 2 -5.77 -18.24 -8.08
C ASN A 2 -7.17 -18.72 -7.67
N LYS A 3 -7.73 -18.18 -6.59
CA LYS A 3 -9.14 -18.45 -6.25
C LYS A 3 -10.04 -17.77 -7.30
N PRO A 4 -11.09 -18.45 -7.80
CA PRO A 4 -12.00 -17.85 -8.75
C PRO A 4 -12.71 -16.64 -8.11
N VAL A 5 -12.75 -15.53 -8.84
CA VAL A 5 -13.38 -14.29 -8.35
C VAL A 5 -14.82 -14.25 -8.82
N LYS A 6 -15.77 -14.22 -7.87
CA LYS A 6 -17.19 -14.05 -8.20
C LYS A 6 -17.40 -12.73 -8.93
N ASN A 7 -18.24 -12.73 -9.96
CA ASN A 7 -18.59 -11.54 -10.76
C ASN A 7 -17.40 -10.88 -11.50
N GLU A 8 -16.37 -11.64 -11.89
CA GLU A 8 -15.16 -11.11 -12.55
C GLU A 8 -15.47 -10.15 -13.72
N THR A 9 -16.41 -10.48 -14.60
CA THR A 9 -16.81 -9.61 -15.73
C THR A 9 -17.29 -8.24 -15.26
N LEU A 10 -18.15 -8.20 -14.24
CA LEU A 10 -18.68 -6.97 -13.68
C LEU A 10 -17.59 -6.14 -12.99
N ILE A 11 -16.66 -6.81 -12.31
CA ILE A 11 -15.49 -6.18 -11.69
C ILE A 11 -14.63 -5.52 -12.77
N VAL A 12 -14.37 -6.20 -13.89
CA VAL A 12 -13.57 -5.65 -14.99
C VAL A 12 -14.26 -4.43 -15.63
N ILE A 13 -15.58 -4.47 -15.83
CA ILE A 13 -16.35 -3.32 -16.34
C ILE A 13 -16.24 -2.14 -15.36
N THR A 14 -16.43 -2.40 -14.06
CA THR A 14 -16.36 -1.39 -13.01
C THR A 14 -14.98 -0.76 -12.92
N ASN A 15 -13.92 -1.57 -13.02
CA ASN A 15 -12.56 -1.08 -13.14
C ASN A 15 -12.39 -0.15 -14.35
N GLY A 16 -12.95 -0.52 -15.51
CA GLY A 16 -12.95 0.34 -16.70
C GLY A 16 -13.58 1.72 -16.44
N LEU A 17 -14.74 1.75 -15.78
CA LEU A 17 -15.43 2.99 -15.41
C LEU A 17 -14.66 3.80 -14.36
N LEU A 18 -14.09 3.15 -13.36
CA LEU A 18 -13.23 3.79 -12.36
C LEU A 18 -11.96 4.38 -13.00
N ARG A 19 -11.40 3.71 -14.00
CA ARG A 19 -10.27 4.23 -14.78
C ARG A 19 -10.62 5.46 -15.59
N LEU A 20 -11.78 5.45 -16.24
CA LEU A 20 -12.29 6.64 -16.94
C LEU A 20 -12.49 7.80 -15.95
N THR A 21 -13.19 7.54 -14.85
CA THR A 21 -13.47 8.53 -13.80
C THR A 21 -12.20 9.10 -13.20
N GLY A 22 -11.24 8.24 -12.81
CA GLY A 22 -9.98 8.68 -12.24
C GLY A 22 -9.14 9.50 -13.22
N ASN A 23 -9.15 9.19 -14.51
CA ASN A 23 -8.50 10.01 -15.52
C ASN A 23 -9.16 11.38 -15.70
N ILE A 24 -10.50 11.46 -15.66
CA ILE A 24 -11.23 12.73 -15.69
C ILE A 24 -10.84 13.58 -14.47
N VAL A 25 -10.88 13.01 -13.26
CA VAL A 25 -10.46 13.68 -12.02
C VAL A 25 -9.03 14.19 -12.14
N LYS A 26 -8.11 13.37 -12.62
CA LYS A 26 -6.70 13.72 -12.81
C LYS A 26 -6.53 14.91 -13.76
N VAL A 27 -7.21 14.90 -14.91
CA VAL A 27 -7.13 15.98 -15.91
C VAL A 27 -7.72 17.27 -15.35
N LEU A 28 -8.90 17.22 -14.72
CA LEU A 28 -9.55 18.38 -14.12
C LEU A 28 -8.78 18.94 -12.90
N SER A 29 -7.91 18.12 -12.29
CA SER A 29 -7.07 18.58 -11.18
C SER A 29 -5.99 19.57 -11.61
N TYR A 30 -5.59 19.59 -12.89
CA TYR A 30 -4.63 20.58 -13.40
C TYR A 30 -5.15 22.01 -13.32
N PRO A 31 -6.28 22.38 -13.97
CA PRO A 31 -6.84 23.72 -13.85
C PRO A 31 -7.27 24.04 -12.41
N PHE A 32 -7.74 23.05 -11.64
CA PHE A 32 -8.06 23.25 -10.23
C PHE A 32 -6.85 23.74 -9.42
N HIS A 33 -5.71 23.05 -9.51
CA HIS A 33 -4.48 23.46 -8.78
C HIS A 33 -3.77 24.64 -9.44
N PHE A 34 -4.05 24.95 -10.70
CA PHE A 34 -3.63 26.22 -11.29
C PHE A 34 -4.34 27.41 -10.61
N ILE A 35 -5.66 27.32 -10.41
CA ILE A 35 -6.45 28.36 -9.73
C ILE A 35 -6.20 28.37 -8.22
N PHE A 36 -6.07 27.19 -7.60
CA PHE A 36 -5.91 27.01 -6.16
C PHE A 36 -4.62 26.27 -5.79
N PRO A 37 -3.43 26.84 -6.05
CA PRO A 37 -2.14 26.13 -5.96
C PRO A 37 -1.81 25.57 -4.57
N LYS A 38 -2.30 26.22 -3.51
CA LYS A 38 -2.07 25.81 -2.12
C LYS A 38 -3.20 24.99 -1.52
N LYS A 39 -4.27 24.71 -2.27
CA LYS A 39 -5.41 23.97 -1.72
C LYS A 39 -5.05 22.50 -1.55
N ARG A 40 -5.15 22.04 -0.30
CA ARG A 40 -4.97 20.63 0.09
C ARG A 40 -6.18 20.15 0.88
N PHE A 41 -6.40 18.85 0.80
CA PHE A 41 -7.44 18.12 1.52
C PHE A 41 -6.78 17.26 2.58
N THR A 42 -7.46 17.01 3.70
CA THR A 42 -6.93 16.20 4.78
C THR A 42 -7.52 14.81 4.70
N ILE A 43 -6.68 13.78 4.56
CA ILE A 43 -7.06 12.41 4.85
C ILE A 43 -7.02 12.23 6.38
N PRO A 44 -8.10 11.75 7.02
CA PRO A 44 -8.10 11.55 8.46
C PRO A 44 -7.16 10.40 8.84
N GLU A 45 -6.47 10.53 9.98
CA GLU A 45 -5.61 9.48 10.54
C GLU A 45 -6.40 8.20 10.84
N PHE A 46 -7.63 8.36 11.30
CA PHE A 46 -8.58 7.26 11.48
C PHE A 46 -9.93 7.60 10.87
N SER A 47 -10.50 6.67 10.11
CA SER A 47 -11.89 6.73 9.65
C SER A 47 -12.56 5.39 9.92
N PRO A 48 -13.55 5.32 10.83
CA PRO A 48 -14.18 4.06 11.20
C PRO A 48 -14.96 3.46 10.04
N ALA A 49 -15.20 2.15 10.13
CA ALA A 49 -16.19 1.47 9.31
C ALA A 49 -17.56 2.16 9.43
N LYS A 50 -18.23 2.31 8.28
CA LYS A 50 -19.58 2.86 8.11
C LYS A 50 -20.66 1.77 7.97
N ALA A 51 -20.26 0.51 7.94
CA ALA A 51 -21.15 -0.64 7.83
C ALA A 51 -20.64 -1.74 8.77
N HIS A 52 -21.58 -2.51 9.33
CA HIS A 52 -21.25 -3.66 10.16
C HIS A 52 -21.24 -4.91 9.28
N PRO A 53 -20.10 -5.62 9.19
CA PRO A 53 -20.01 -6.86 8.43
C PRO A 53 -20.86 -7.95 9.09
N GLN A 54 -21.49 -8.80 8.28
CA GLN A 54 -22.25 -9.95 8.78
C GLN A 54 -21.34 -11.16 9.06
N ASN A 55 -20.16 -11.21 8.43
CA ASN A 55 -19.28 -12.38 8.43
C ASN A 55 -17.90 -12.04 9.01
N SER A 56 -17.30 -13.01 9.70
CA SER A 56 -15.93 -12.95 10.21
C SER A 56 -14.91 -13.26 9.11
N GLN A 57 -13.79 -12.54 9.09
CA GLN A 57 -12.65 -12.81 8.20
C GLN A 57 -11.40 -13.09 9.03
N LYS A 58 -10.52 -13.98 8.55
CA LYS A 58 -9.18 -14.17 9.12
C LYS A 58 -8.31 -12.91 8.99
N ILE A 59 -8.37 -12.27 7.83
CA ILE A 59 -7.80 -10.94 7.61
C ILE A 59 -8.71 -9.92 8.30
N ASN A 60 -8.22 -9.24 9.33
CA ASN A 60 -8.98 -8.21 10.04
C ASN A 60 -9.34 -7.03 9.12
N ARG A 61 -10.46 -6.36 9.43
CA ARG A 61 -11.04 -5.32 8.59
C ARG A 61 -10.42 -3.95 8.82
N THR A 62 -9.11 -3.84 8.59
CA THR A 62 -8.35 -2.60 8.73
C THR A 62 -7.53 -2.32 7.47
N ILE A 63 -7.73 -1.15 6.88
CA ILE A 63 -6.93 -0.64 5.78
C ILE A 63 -5.84 0.26 6.34
N TRP A 64 -4.60 -0.03 5.98
CA TRP A 64 -3.40 0.72 6.31
C TRP A 64 -2.88 1.44 5.07
N GLN A 65 -2.68 2.75 5.17
CA GLN A 65 -1.99 3.53 4.15
C GLN A 65 -0.96 4.45 4.80
N THR A 66 0.11 4.72 4.08
CA THR A 66 1.11 5.73 4.46
C THR A 66 1.41 6.66 3.30
N ASN A 67 1.78 7.88 3.62
CA ASN A 67 2.32 8.86 2.68
C ASN A 67 3.18 9.86 3.45
N TYR A 68 4.00 10.66 2.76
CA TYR A 68 4.79 11.71 3.41
C TYR A 68 3.93 12.77 4.13
N SER A 69 2.66 12.95 3.73
CA SER A 69 1.69 13.82 4.40
C SER A 69 0.25 13.37 4.14
N ASN A 70 -0.64 13.64 5.10
CA ASN A 70 -2.10 13.51 4.94
C ASN A 70 -2.74 14.74 4.28
N ARG A 71 -1.98 15.81 4.06
CA ARG A 71 -2.40 16.99 3.30
C ARG A 71 -2.14 16.72 1.83
N VAL A 72 -3.17 16.27 1.13
CA VAL A 72 -3.06 15.73 -0.23
C VAL A 72 -3.73 16.63 -1.26
N THR A 73 -3.34 16.45 -2.51
CA THR A 73 -3.97 17.11 -3.66
C THR A 73 -5.36 16.50 -3.93
N LEU A 74 -6.21 17.27 -4.63
CA LEU A 74 -7.56 16.83 -5.05
C LEU A 74 -7.63 15.39 -5.61
N PRO A 75 -6.79 14.96 -6.57
CA PRO A 75 -6.93 13.63 -7.15
C PRO A 75 -6.64 12.50 -6.15
N ILE A 76 -5.66 12.69 -5.26
CA ILE A 76 -5.38 11.73 -4.18
C ILE A 76 -6.54 11.68 -3.18
N TYR A 77 -7.15 12.83 -2.86
CA TYR A 77 -8.32 12.86 -1.98
C TYR A 77 -9.54 12.18 -2.60
N CYS A 78 -9.81 12.42 -3.90
CA CYS A 78 -10.85 11.70 -4.63
C CYS A 78 -10.59 10.18 -4.65
N ASN A 79 -9.34 9.76 -4.81
CA ASN A 79 -8.94 8.36 -4.72
C ASN A 79 -9.30 7.76 -3.35
N TYR A 80 -8.94 8.45 -2.27
CA TYR A 80 -9.32 8.07 -0.91
C TYR A 80 -10.85 7.92 -0.75
N LEU A 81 -11.64 8.88 -1.24
CA LEU A 81 -13.10 8.81 -1.15
C LEU A 81 -13.69 7.60 -1.88
N VAL A 82 -13.18 7.28 -3.06
CA VAL A 82 -13.58 6.08 -3.82
C VAL A 82 -13.23 4.81 -3.04
N ASN A 83 -12.03 4.75 -2.47
CA ASN A 83 -11.64 3.60 -1.64
C ASN A 83 -12.57 3.45 -0.43
N ARG A 84 -12.92 4.53 0.27
CA ARG A 84 -13.87 4.48 1.41
C ARG A 84 -15.28 4.09 0.99
N LEU A 85 -15.72 4.42 -0.23
CA LEU A 85 -16.98 3.93 -0.77
C LEU A 85 -16.95 2.41 -1.01
N LEU A 86 -15.81 1.88 -1.45
CA LEU A 86 -15.63 0.45 -1.74
C LEU A 86 -15.20 -0.39 -0.52
N SER A 87 -15.00 0.23 0.65
CA SER A 87 -14.53 -0.43 1.88
C SER A 87 -15.33 0.00 3.11
N ARG A 88 -16.65 0.14 2.96
CA ARG A 88 -17.54 0.71 4.00
C ARG A 88 -17.50 -0.04 5.31
N ASP A 89 -17.18 -1.31 5.31
CA ASP A 89 -17.13 -2.23 6.44
C ASP A 89 -15.71 -2.41 7.01
N TYR A 90 -14.75 -1.62 6.52
CA TYR A 90 -13.36 -1.61 6.99
C TYR A 90 -13.06 -0.30 7.71
N ASP A 91 -12.33 -0.41 8.81
CA ASP A 91 -11.64 0.72 9.39
C ASP A 91 -10.51 1.18 8.46
N TYR A 92 -10.23 2.47 8.48
CA TYR A 92 -9.15 3.06 7.72
C TYR A 92 -8.18 3.75 8.66
N ARG A 93 -6.89 3.50 8.46
CA ARG A 93 -5.78 4.11 9.19
C ARG A 93 -4.76 4.69 8.22
N TYR A 94 -4.58 6.00 8.30
CA TYR A 94 -3.47 6.70 7.69
C TYR A 94 -2.33 6.85 8.71
N VAL A 95 -1.10 6.60 8.29
CA VAL A 95 0.11 6.75 9.10
C VAL A 95 1.09 7.68 8.40
N SER A 96 1.56 8.72 9.08
CA SER A 96 2.54 9.67 8.55
C SER A 96 3.97 9.11 8.61
N THR A 97 4.94 9.85 8.08
CA THR A 97 6.36 9.45 8.18
C THR A 97 6.82 9.26 9.62
N GLU A 98 6.47 10.22 10.46
CA GLU A 98 6.86 10.29 11.87
C GLU A 98 6.13 9.19 12.66
N ALA A 99 4.84 8.99 12.37
CA ALA A 99 4.05 7.96 13.04
C ALA A 99 4.50 6.54 12.70
N ARG A 100 5.11 6.30 11.51
CA ARG A 100 5.71 5.00 11.18
C ARG A 100 6.87 4.68 12.12
N GLU A 101 7.80 5.62 12.32
CA GLU A 101 8.97 5.41 13.17
C GLU A 101 8.56 5.12 14.62
N GLU A 102 7.65 5.92 15.17
CA GLU A 102 7.13 5.72 16.53
C GLU A 102 6.44 4.37 16.68
N TYR A 103 5.66 3.97 15.66
CA TYR A 103 5.00 2.68 15.66
C TYR A 103 6.00 1.51 15.66
N ILE A 104 7.02 1.53 14.80
CA ILE A 104 8.06 0.49 14.79
C ILE A 104 8.82 0.48 16.12
N LYS A 105 9.22 1.65 16.63
CA LYS A 105 9.94 1.76 17.91
C LYS A 105 9.17 1.15 19.08
N THR A 106 7.86 1.32 19.10
CA THR A 106 6.99 0.85 20.19
C THR A 106 6.72 -0.65 20.13
N HIS A 107 6.62 -1.24 18.93
CA HIS A 107 6.14 -2.61 18.76
C HIS A 107 7.20 -3.61 18.30
N ALA A 108 8.33 -3.13 17.77
CA ALA A 108 9.39 -3.98 17.27
C ALA A 108 10.41 -4.32 18.36
N ASP A 109 11.10 -5.45 18.19
CA ASP A 109 12.32 -5.72 18.94
C ASP A 109 13.45 -4.75 18.54
N GLU A 110 14.50 -4.72 19.36
CA GLU A 110 15.63 -3.82 19.18
C GLU A 110 16.33 -3.99 17.81
N ARG A 111 16.50 -5.23 17.32
CA ARG A 111 17.16 -5.49 16.03
C ARG A 111 16.31 -4.93 14.89
N THR A 112 15.02 -5.18 14.91
CA THR A 112 14.07 -4.72 13.90
C THR A 112 14.00 -3.18 13.86
N PHE A 113 13.90 -2.51 15.02
CA PHE A 113 13.93 -1.05 15.07
C PHE A 113 15.28 -0.47 14.62
N ASN A 114 16.40 -1.06 15.04
CA ASN A 114 17.73 -0.64 14.63
C ASN A 114 17.89 -0.72 13.10
N ALA A 115 17.37 -1.77 12.45
CA ALA A 115 17.37 -1.88 11.00
C ALA A 115 16.51 -0.78 10.35
N TYR A 116 15.28 -0.58 10.81
CA TYR A 116 14.41 0.49 10.30
C TYR A 116 15.07 1.87 10.43
N SER A 117 15.69 2.16 11.57
CA SER A 117 16.28 3.46 11.87
C SER A 117 17.42 3.84 10.92
N LYS A 118 18.06 2.87 10.26
CA LYS A 118 19.13 3.10 9.27
C LYS A 118 18.60 3.62 7.93
N LEU A 119 17.32 3.38 7.62
CA LEU A 119 16.71 3.82 6.37
C LEU A 119 16.52 5.34 6.37
N THR A 120 16.96 5.99 5.30
CA THR A 120 16.86 7.44 5.10
C THR A 120 15.80 7.82 4.07
N ASP A 121 15.47 6.89 3.16
CA ASP A 121 14.50 7.12 2.08
C ASP A 121 13.08 6.79 2.53
N GLY A 122 12.15 7.71 2.22
CA GLY A 122 10.76 7.60 2.68
C GLY A 122 9.99 6.44 2.06
N ALA A 123 10.34 6.00 0.84
CA ALA A 123 9.74 4.84 0.20
C ALA A 123 10.31 3.54 0.77
N ALA A 124 11.62 3.48 1.02
CA ALA A 124 12.23 2.35 1.70
C ALA A 124 11.65 2.13 3.11
N GLN A 125 11.46 3.23 3.86
CA GLN A 125 10.75 3.21 5.14
C GLN A 125 9.29 2.73 4.99
N ALA A 126 8.60 3.06 3.89
CA ALA A 126 7.21 2.64 3.66
C ALA A 126 7.12 1.15 3.33
N ASP A 127 8.08 0.63 2.59
CA ASP A 127 8.23 -0.79 2.29
C ASP A 127 8.51 -1.61 3.56
N PHE A 128 9.40 -1.14 4.44
CA PHE A 128 9.62 -1.79 5.74
C PHE A 128 8.34 -1.75 6.59
N TRP A 129 7.77 -0.56 6.74
CA TRP A 129 6.61 -0.33 7.61
C TRP A 129 5.39 -1.14 7.20
N ARG A 130 5.09 -1.26 5.89
CA ARG A 130 3.91 -2.01 5.43
C ARG A 130 4.01 -3.50 5.75
N ILE A 131 5.21 -4.08 5.64
CA ILE A 131 5.47 -5.49 5.93
C ILE A 131 5.37 -5.72 7.44
N PHE A 132 6.04 -4.88 8.23
CA PHE A 132 6.00 -4.98 9.69
C PHE A 132 4.58 -4.82 10.24
N THR A 133 3.84 -3.80 9.76
CA THR A 133 2.48 -3.52 10.23
C THR A 133 1.53 -4.66 9.90
N LEU A 134 1.56 -5.19 8.68
CA LEU A 134 0.74 -6.35 8.34
C LEU A 134 1.13 -7.59 9.14
N TYR A 135 2.42 -7.81 9.43
CA TYR A 135 2.84 -8.92 10.26
C TYR A 135 2.29 -8.79 11.69
N ASN A 136 2.39 -7.59 12.28
CA ASN A 136 2.01 -7.33 13.66
C ASN A 136 0.49 -7.24 13.87
N GLU A 137 -0.24 -6.67 12.92
CA GLU A 137 -1.67 -6.33 13.05
C GLU A 137 -2.59 -7.14 12.14
N GLY A 138 -2.05 -7.66 11.03
CA GLY A 138 -2.86 -8.09 9.89
C GLY A 138 -3.53 -6.92 9.17
N GLY A 139 -4.42 -7.27 8.25
CA GLY A 139 -5.30 -6.34 7.55
C GLY A 139 -4.90 -6.16 6.10
N ILE A 140 -5.10 -4.96 5.57
CA ILE A 140 -4.89 -4.63 4.16
C ILE A 140 -4.00 -3.41 4.06
N TYR A 141 -2.84 -3.56 3.45
CA TYR A 141 -2.03 -2.45 3.00
C TYR A 141 -2.37 -2.10 1.55
N MET A 142 -2.45 -0.80 1.24
CA MET A 142 -2.42 -0.33 -0.14
C MET A 142 -1.73 1.04 -0.30
N ASP A 143 -0.96 1.22 -1.37
CA ASP A 143 -0.30 2.50 -1.67
C ASP A 143 -1.34 3.63 -1.78
N ILE A 144 -0.93 4.85 -1.45
CA ILE A 144 -1.83 6.03 -1.40
C ILE A 144 -2.47 6.38 -2.75
N ASP A 145 -1.83 5.99 -3.85
CA ASP A 145 -2.29 6.15 -5.23
C ASP A 145 -2.94 4.87 -5.79
N GLY A 146 -3.08 3.84 -4.96
CA GLY A 146 -3.86 2.63 -5.23
C GLY A 146 -5.36 2.87 -5.06
N HIS A 147 -6.18 2.21 -5.87
CA HIS A 147 -7.62 2.24 -5.75
C HIS A 147 -8.23 0.86 -5.91
N LEU A 148 -9.18 0.54 -5.04
CA LEU A 148 -10.00 -0.67 -5.16
C LEU A 148 -10.81 -0.61 -6.45
N VAL A 149 -11.04 -1.76 -7.06
CA VAL A 149 -11.84 -1.87 -8.30
C VAL A 149 -13.22 -2.46 -8.04
N TRP A 150 -13.45 -2.97 -6.83
CA TRP A 150 -14.69 -3.56 -6.37
C TRP A 150 -14.80 -3.44 -4.85
N ASN A 151 -15.96 -3.79 -4.28
CA ASN A 151 -16.15 -3.81 -2.84
C ASN A 151 -15.16 -4.80 -2.17
N LEU A 152 -14.47 -4.33 -1.12
CA LEU A 152 -13.34 -5.05 -0.50
C LEU A 152 -13.78 -6.36 0.20
N ASP A 153 -14.98 -6.40 0.78
CA ASP A 153 -15.56 -7.61 1.38
C ASP A 153 -15.78 -8.74 0.35
N ASN A 154 -15.99 -8.38 -0.92
CA ASN A 154 -16.07 -9.35 -2.01
C ASN A 154 -14.69 -9.75 -2.57
N ILE A 155 -13.65 -8.96 -2.29
CA ILE A 155 -12.27 -9.25 -2.69
C ILE A 155 -11.61 -10.19 -1.66
N ILE A 156 -11.85 -9.95 -0.37
CA ILE A 156 -11.29 -10.71 0.76
C ILE A 156 -12.34 -11.68 1.28
N HIS A 157 -12.12 -12.98 1.16
CA HIS A 157 -13.06 -13.98 1.67
C HIS A 157 -12.73 -14.42 3.10
N GLU A 158 -13.72 -14.97 3.80
CA GLU A 158 -13.64 -15.37 5.22
C GLU A 158 -12.41 -16.24 5.55
N ASN A 159 -12.08 -17.17 4.65
CA ASN A 159 -11.00 -18.13 4.80
C ASN A 159 -9.69 -17.73 4.09
N ASP A 160 -9.60 -16.50 3.57
CA ASP A 160 -8.35 -16.00 2.99
C ASP A 160 -7.35 -15.67 4.11
N SER A 161 -6.20 -16.33 4.11
CA SER A 161 -5.05 -16.01 4.97
C SER A 161 -4.20 -14.87 4.39
N GLU A 162 -4.23 -14.72 3.07
CA GLU A 162 -3.63 -13.61 2.34
C GLU A 162 -4.34 -13.38 1.01
N VAL A 163 -4.16 -12.19 0.43
CA VAL A 163 -4.48 -11.87 -0.97
C VAL A 163 -3.38 -10.93 -1.49
N LEU A 164 -2.64 -11.39 -2.49
CA LEU A 164 -1.54 -10.65 -3.11
C LEU A 164 -1.82 -10.36 -4.58
N ILE A 165 -1.23 -9.28 -5.09
CA ILE A 165 -1.29 -8.95 -6.51
C ILE A 165 -0.04 -9.43 -7.22
N THR A 166 -0.22 -10.07 -8.38
CA THR A 166 0.86 -10.40 -9.31
C THR A 166 0.75 -9.62 -10.61
N ARG A 167 1.90 -9.19 -11.13
CA ARG A 167 2.07 -8.61 -12.47
C ARG A 167 3.18 -9.37 -13.19
N ARG A 168 2.87 -9.92 -14.37
CA ARG A 168 3.83 -10.73 -15.16
C ARG A 168 4.52 -11.80 -14.30
N GLN A 169 3.74 -12.52 -13.49
CA GLN A 169 4.18 -13.56 -12.54
C GLN A 169 5.06 -13.10 -11.36
N LEU A 170 5.28 -11.79 -11.20
CA LEU A 170 5.98 -11.24 -10.03
C LEU A 170 4.98 -10.65 -9.04
N TYR A 171 5.20 -10.90 -7.75
CA TYR A 171 4.44 -10.28 -6.67
C TYR A 171 4.75 -8.79 -6.60
N THR A 172 3.73 -7.99 -6.31
CA THR A 172 3.86 -6.56 -6.08
C THR A 172 3.51 -6.22 -4.64
N ASN A 173 4.19 -5.25 -4.03
CA ASN A 173 3.94 -4.85 -2.65
C ASN A 173 3.03 -3.61 -2.49
N PHE A 174 2.44 -3.09 -3.58
CA PHE A 174 1.55 -1.92 -3.54
C PHE A 174 0.15 -2.25 -2.97
N PHE A 175 -0.23 -3.52 -2.92
CA PHE A 175 -1.44 -4.03 -2.27
C PHE A 175 -1.11 -5.39 -1.67
N MET A 176 -1.40 -5.57 -0.39
CA MET A 176 -1.27 -6.86 0.30
C MET A 176 -2.35 -6.94 1.36
N ALA A 177 -3.10 -8.04 1.38
CA ALA A 177 -3.99 -8.38 2.48
C ALA A 177 -3.46 -9.63 3.17
N SER A 178 -3.43 -9.65 4.50
CA SER A 178 -2.91 -10.80 5.25
C SER A 178 -3.47 -10.89 6.66
N GLU A 179 -3.64 -12.12 7.14
CA GLU A 179 -3.90 -12.37 8.56
C GLU A 179 -2.67 -12.02 9.40
N LYS A 180 -2.90 -11.63 10.65
CA LYS A 180 -1.84 -11.33 11.60
C LYS A 180 -0.90 -12.53 11.74
N GLY A 181 0.41 -12.27 11.73
CA GLY A 181 1.43 -13.29 11.96
C GLY A 181 1.73 -14.20 10.75
N ASN A 182 1.23 -13.91 9.55
CA ASN A 182 1.49 -14.75 8.38
C ASN A 182 3.00 -14.83 8.05
N ILE A 183 3.50 -16.05 7.83
CA ILE A 183 4.93 -16.35 7.75
C ILE A 183 5.64 -15.65 6.59
N PHE A 184 4.98 -15.43 5.45
CA PHE A 184 5.65 -14.77 4.32
C PHE A 184 6.01 -13.31 4.65
N LEU A 185 5.25 -12.64 5.52
CA LEU A 185 5.56 -11.28 5.96
C LEU A 185 6.78 -11.28 6.87
N LYS A 186 6.87 -12.25 7.78
CA LYS A 186 8.05 -12.44 8.62
C LYS A 186 9.30 -12.70 7.77
N ASP A 187 9.21 -13.63 6.82
CA ASP A 187 10.33 -13.96 5.94
C ASP A 187 10.73 -12.76 5.07
N THR A 188 9.75 -11.99 4.58
CA THR A 188 10.03 -10.74 3.85
C THR A 188 10.75 -9.74 4.74
N LEU A 189 10.29 -9.55 5.99
CA LEU A 189 10.91 -8.64 6.96
C LEU A 189 12.34 -9.07 7.31
N ASP A 190 12.56 -10.37 7.53
CA ASP A 190 13.88 -10.93 7.82
C ASP A 190 14.86 -10.70 6.66
N ILE A 191 14.41 -10.82 5.40
CA ILE A 191 15.20 -10.49 4.21
C ILE A 191 15.53 -8.99 4.17
N ILE A 192 14.54 -8.12 4.42
CA ILE A 192 14.75 -6.66 4.44
C ILE A 192 15.79 -6.29 5.51
N ILE A 193 15.64 -6.79 6.73
CA ILE A 193 16.57 -6.54 7.84
C ILE A 193 17.98 -7.02 7.46
N ASN A 194 18.11 -8.23 6.91
CA ASN A 194 19.40 -8.75 6.47
C ASN A 194 20.03 -7.88 5.36
N ASN A 195 19.24 -7.41 4.39
CA ASN A 195 19.75 -6.52 3.34
C ASN A 195 20.28 -5.21 3.92
N ILE A 196 19.60 -4.64 4.91
CA ILE A 196 20.04 -3.43 5.62
C ILE A 196 21.31 -3.70 6.44
N GLU A 197 21.36 -4.80 7.20
CA GLU A 197 22.51 -5.20 8.02
C GLU A 197 23.77 -5.44 7.17
N GLN A 198 23.60 -6.06 6.00
CA GLN A 198 24.68 -6.33 5.04
C GLN A 198 24.92 -5.18 4.04
N ARG A 199 24.22 -4.05 4.19
CA ARG A 199 24.30 -2.87 3.30
C ARG A 199 24.15 -3.19 1.80
N LYS A 200 23.24 -4.11 1.46
CA LYS A 200 22.94 -4.49 0.06
C LYS A 200 22.11 -3.42 -0.64
N ILE A 201 22.77 -2.32 -0.98
CA ILE A 201 22.16 -1.15 -1.63
C ILE A 201 22.10 -1.28 -3.16
N GLU A 202 22.69 -2.34 -3.72
CA GLU A 202 22.62 -2.63 -5.15
C GLU A 202 21.17 -2.90 -5.58
N GLY A 203 20.70 -2.22 -6.62
CA GLY A 203 19.30 -2.28 -7.06
C GLY A 203 18.36 -1.33 -6.32
N GLY A 204 18.89 -0.50 -5.42
CA GLY A 204 18.17 0.60 -4.79
C GLY A 204 17.00 0.15 -3.90
N VAL A 205 16.03 1.03 -3.69
CA VAL A 205 14.83 0.77 -2.85
C VAL A 205 14.12 -0.52 -3.26
N PHE A 206 14.02 -0.79 -4.57
CA PHE A 206 13.32 -1.95 -5.11
C PHE A 206 13.89 -3.28 -4.62
N SER A 207 15.23 -3.36 -4.49
CA SER A 207 15.94 -4.54 -3.99
C SER A 207 16.13 -4.54 -2.47
N LEU A 208 16.41 -3.38 -1.88
CA LEU A 208 16.71 -3.23 -0.46
C LEU A 208 15.50 -3.56 0.42
N THR A 209 14.33 -2.99 0.10
CA THR A 209 13.10 -3.09 0.91
C THR A 209 11.87 -3.50 0.09
N GLY A 210 11.91 -3.29 -1.22
CA GLY A 210 10.75 -3.35 -2.10
C GLY A 210 10.35 -4.76 -2.57
N PRO A 211 9.66 -4.85 -3.72
CA PRO A 211 9.10 -6.10 -4.22
C PRO A 211 10.09 -7.26 -4.37
N THR A 212 11.38 -7.02 -4.59
CA THR A 212 12.38 -8.10 -4.68
C THR A 212 12.40 -8.94 -3.41
N CYS A 213 12.35 -8.31 -2.22
CA CYS A 213 12.33 -9.01 -0.93
C CYS A 213 11.08 -9.90 -0.80
N LEU A 214 9.92 -9.38 -1.21
CA LEU A 214 8.65 -10.11 -1.19
C LEU A 214 8.69 -11.33 -2.14
N ASN A 215 9.24 -11.15 -3.35
CA ASN A 215 9.35 -12.25 -4.32
C ASN A 215 10.31 -13.34 -3.83
N GLN A 216 11.43 -12.96 -3.20
CA GLN A 216 12.35 -13.92 -2.57
C GLN A 216 11.67 -14.70 -1.44
N ALA A 217 10.93 -14.01 -0.55
CA ALA A 217 10.22 -14.66 0.55
C ALA A 217 9.13 -15.64 0.08
N LEU A 218 8.58 -15.43 -1.12
CA LEU A 218 7.51 -16.22 -1.71
C LEU A 218 7.99 -17.25 -2.75
N GLU A 219 9.29 -17.37 -2.97
CA GLU A 219 9.85 -18.33 -3.90
C GLU A 219 9.46 -19.76 -3.51
N GLY A 220 8.92 -20.53 -4.46
CA GLY A 220 8.43 -21.88 -4.23
C GLY A 220 7.16 -22.00 -3.37
N LYS A 221 6.62 -20.88 -2.85
CA LYS A 221 5.41 -20.91 -2.01
C LYS A 221 4.14 -20.74 -2.82
N THR A 222 3.10 -21.44 -2.39
CA THR A 222 1.75 -21.28 -2.93
C THR A 222 0.95 -20.34 -2.05
N VAL A 223 0.71 -19.13 -2.53
CA VAL A 223 -0.13 -18.12 -1.87
C VAL A 223 -1.31 -17.72 -2.74
N ASN A 224 -2.32 -17.12 -2.13
CA ASN A 224 -3.50 -16.62 -2.83
C ASN A 224 -3.17 -15.33 -3.61
N THR A 225 -3.22 -15.43 -4.93
CA THR A 225 -2.86 -14.35 -5.84
C THR A 225 -4.04 -13.95 -6.71
N ARG A 226 -4.06 -12.67 -7.09
CA ARG A 226 -5.05 -12.09 -8.00
C ARG A 226 -4.39 -11.08 -8.93
N ARG A 227 -5.09 -10.77 -10.03
CA ARG A 227 -4.68 -9.69 -10.93
C ARG A 227 -5.09 -8.33 -10.35
N ASP A 228 -4.31 -7.31 -10.66
CA ASP A 228 -4.62 -5.93 -10.29
C ASP A 228 -5.97 -5.47 -10.82
N LYS A 229 -6.28 -5.82 -12.08
CA LYS A 229 -7.54 -5.43 -12.73
C LYS A 229 -8.83 -5.96 -12.10
N ILE A 230 -8.73 -6.89 -11.15
CA ILE A 230 -9.86 -7.44 -10.38
C ILE A 230 -9.72 -7.23 -8.87
N THR A 231 -8.71 -6.48 -8.41
CA THR A 231 -8.39 -6.30 -6.99
C THR A 231 -8.17 -4.82 -6.65
N CYS A 232 -7.04 -4.27 -7.08
CA CYS A 232 -6.61 -2.90 -6.83
C CYS A 232 -5.72 -2.44 -7.98
N ALA A 233 -5.98 -1.24 -8.51
CA ALA A 233 -5.20 -0.62 -9.56
C ALA A 233 -4.43 0.58 -9.01
N GLN A 234 -3.28 0.93 -9.60
CA GLN A 234 -2.39 1.96 -9.09
C GLN A 234 -2.18 3.08 -10.12
N GLY A 235 -2.11 4.33 -9.66
CA GLY A 235 -1.74 5.48 -10.49
C GLY A 235 -2.83 5.94 -11.46
N THR A 236 -4.08 5.50 -11.26
CA THR A 236 -5.20 5.89 -12.12
C THR A 236 -5.61 7.34 -11.87
N PHE A 237 -5.93 7.67 -10.61
CA PHE A 237 -6.47 8.97 -10.19
C PHE A 237 -5.43 10.07 -10.15
N SER A 238 -4.17 9.72 -9.91
CA SER A 238 -3.07 10.66 -9.70
C SER A 238 -1.90 10.33 -10.61
N ASN A 239 -0.86 11.15 -10.54
CA ASN A 239 0.45 10.90 -11.11
C ASN A 239 1.51 11.44 -10.13
N GLU A 240 2.78 11.31 -10.52
CA GLU A 240 3.90 11.77 -9.69
C GLU A 240 3.79 13.25 -9.33
N TYR A 241 3.37 14.11 -10.28
CA TYR A 241 3.18 15.54 -10.03
C TYR A 241 2.16 15.81 -8.92
N PHE A 242 0.99 15.19 -8.97
CA PHE A 242 -0.04 15.42 -7.95
C PHE A 242 0.23 14.72 -6.63
N GLN A 243 0.90 13.56 -6.64
CA GLN A 243 1.28 12.87 -5.41
C GLN A 243 2.34 13.66 -4.65
N TYR A 244 3.33 14.20 -5.36
CA TYR A 244 4.53 14.83 -4.78
C TYR A 244 4.57 16.35 -4.99
N MET A 245 3.41 17.00 -5.16
CA MET A 245 3.31 18.43 -5.42
C MET A 245 4.04 19.29 -4.36
N ASP A 246 4.03 18.84 -3.10
CA ASP A 246 4.67 19.53 -1.96
C ASP A 246 6.03 18.93 -1.56
N LYS A 247 6.44 17.82 -2.19
CA LYS A 247 7.70 17.13 -1.91
C LYS A 247 8.35 16.68 -3.21
N LYS A 248 8.91 17.64 -3.95
CA LYS A 248 9.61 17.36 -5.22
C LYS A 248 10.65 16.24 -5.00
N MET A 249 10.78 15.36 -6.00
CA MET A 249 11.68 14.20 -5.96
C MET A 249 11.35 13.17 -4.86
N GLY A 250 10.12 13.16 -4.33
CA GLY A 250 9.71 12.21 -3.29
C GLY A 250 9.54 10.76 -3.75
N LYS A 251 9.70 10.47 -5.04
CA LYS A 251 9.61 9.11 -5.59
C LYS A 251 10.94 8.37 -5.47
N TRP A 252 10.86 7.08 -5.17
CA TRP A 252 12.01 6.22 -4.88
C TRP A 252 13.10 6.18 -5.98
N ASN A 253 12.74 6.38 -7.24
CA ASN A 253 13.69 6.33 -8.36
C ASN A 253 14.60 7.58 -8.44
N HIS A 254 14.36 8.58 -7.61
CA HIS A 254 15.21 9.74 -7.45
C HIS A 254 16.26 9.57 -6.34
N ALA A 255 16.13 8.53 -5.50
CA ALA A 255 17.08 8.25 -4.44
C ALA A 255 18.37 7.66 -5.00
N LYS A 256 19.52 8.20 -4.56
CA LYS A 256 20.83 7.60 -4.83
C LYS A 256 21.05 6.41 -3.90
N ASN A 257 21.58 5.31 -4.43
CA ASN A 257 21.80 4.09 -3.66
C ASN A 257 22.70 4.33 -2.43
N GLU A 258 23.75 5.12 -2.59
CA GLU A 258 24.69 5.46 -1.49
C GLU A 258 23.99 6.16 -0.32
N ASN A 259 22.88 6.85 -0.58
CA ASN A 259 22.17 7.63 0.42
C ASN A 259 21.08 6.84 1.14
N LEU A 260 20.76 5.61 0.75
CA LEU A 260 19.62 4.84 1.30
C LEU A 260 19.79 4.43 2.77
N LEU A 261 21.05 4.35 3.23
CA LEU A 261 21.41 3.95 4.58
C LEU A 261 22.34 5.00 5.19
N LYS A 262 22.11 5.36 6.46
CA LYS A 262 23.06 6.16 7.26
C LYS A 262 24.09 5.29 7.97
#